data_AF-A0A957RCE9-F1
#
_entry.id   AF-A0A957RCE9-F1
#
_cell.length_a   1.000
_cell.length_b   1.000
_cell.length_c   1.000
_cell.angle_alpha   90.00
_cell.angle_beta   90.00
_cell.angle_gamma   90.00
#
_symmetry.space_group_name_H-M   'P 1'
#
loop_
_entity.id
_entity.type
_entity.pdbx_description
1 polymer ?
#
loop_
_entity_poly.entity_id
_entity_poly.type
_entity_poly.pdbx_seq_one_letter_code
_entity_poly.pdbx_strand_id
1 'polypeptide(L)'
;MPIIEQAFLDLTRALDVDAFWAENEQCQAFTTAKPRCAASFSPDDHWLFEFFQVPSTVRYYEDKAYRDELHRDANAITQQYVGKIFFDEDTWQHSPKRIENLFGCEFAYHEGSTPWLMPVTDDPDEFARILDRAEAIDLASWVFPDAFLAEWESRARAGKAMPQLGTGSRGPATIITSVLKPESAIFWMLDHPELMARFSALLAEKMVALNTLLRAFSDNHEPGWWITDDNCALFNRALYREF
;
A
#
# COMPACT_ATOMS: atom_id res chain seq x y z
N MET A 1 -20.54 13.04 -15.21
CA MET A 1 -20.89 13.92 -14.07
C MET A 1 -21.00 12.98 -12.87
N PRO A 2 -20.21 13.20 -11.81
CA PRO A 2 -20.25 12.35 -10.63
C PRO A 2 -21.67 12.33 -10.07
N ILE A 3 -22.23 11.12 -9.91
CA ILE A 3 -23.61 10.95 -9.45
C ILE A 3 -23.57 10.96 -7.93
N ILE A 4 -23.91 12.10 -7.34
CA ILE A 4 -24.23 12.15 -5.91
C ILE A 4 -25.68 11.70 -5.74
N GLU A 5 -25.87 10.58 -5.04
CA GLU A 5 -27.20 10.03 -4.83
C GLU A 5 -28.07 10.95 -3.96
N GLN A 6 -29.33 11.15 -4.36
CA GLN A 6 -30.27 11.96 -3.58
C GLN A 6 -30.49 11.40 -2.17
N ALA A 7 -30.49 10.08 -2.03
CA ALA A 7 -30.60 9.42 -0.73
C ALA A 7 -29.47 9.81 0.23
N PHE A 8 -28.24 9.92 -0.27
CA PHE A 8 -27.10 10.41 0.51
C PHE A 8 -27.34 11.85 0.97
N LEU A 9 -27.74 12.75 0.06
CA LEU A 9 -28.02 14.15 0.39
C LEU A 9 -29.14 14.30 1.43
N ASP A 10 -30.16 13.46 1.36
CA ASP A 10 -31.28 13.48 2.30
C ASP A 10 -30.85 12.98 3.68
N LEU A 11 -30.01 11.94 3.75
CA LEU A 11 -29.45 11.41 4.99
C LEU A 11 -28.46 12.39 5.66
N THR A 12 -27.68 13.12 4.87
CA THR A 12 -26.65 14.05 5.38
C THR A 12 -27.12 15.50 5.50
N ARG A 13 -28.37 15.80 5.17
CA ARG A 13 -28.91 17.17 5.17
C ARG A 13 -28.73 17.92 6.50
N ALA A 14 -28.81 17.20 7.62
CA ALA A 14 -28.67 17.76 8.96
C ALA A 14 -27.28 17.51 9.58
N LEU A 15 -26.36 16.90 8.83
CA LEU A 15 -25.00 16.62 9.29
C LEU A 15 -24.14 17.88 9.12
N ASP A 16 -23.64 18.41 10.22
CA ASP A 16 -22.56 19.40 10.21
C ASP A 16 -21.22 18.66 10.07
N VAL A 17 -20.70 18.62 8.84
CA VAL A 17 -19.46 17.90 8.53
C VAL A 17 -18.24 18.53 9.19
N ASP A 18 -18.21 19.85 9.34
CA ASP A 18 -17.09 20.56 9.97
C ASP A 18 -17.05 20.24 11.47
N ALA A 19 -18.20 20.30 12.15
CA ALA A 19 -18.30 19.92 13.56
C ALA A 19 -17.98 18.43 13.77
N PHE A 20 -18.44 17.55 12.87
CA PHE A 20 -18.16 16.12 12.93
C PHE A 20 -16.65 15.84 12.87
N TRP A 21 -15.92 16.46 11.94
CA TRP A 21 -14.47 16.24 11.81
C TRP A 21 -13.67 16.89 12.93
N ALA A 22 -14.06 18.08 13.40
CA ALA A 22 -13.44 18.72 14.57
C ALA A 22 -13.58 17.86 15.84
N GLU A 23 -14.71 17.17 16.03
CA GLU A 23 -14.84 16.18 17.11
C GLU A 23 -14.04 14.90 16.81
N ASN A 24 -13.98 14.46 15.56
CA ASN A 24 -13.26 13.26 15.16
C ASN A 24 -11.75 13.36 15.38
N GLU A 25 -11.17 14.55 15.20
CA GLU A 25 -9.75 14.83 15.49
C GLU A 25 -9.41 14.58 16.96
N GLN A 26 -10.33 14.94 17.87
CA GLN A 26 -10.19 14.68 19.31
C GLN A 26 -10.28 13.19 19.65
N CYS A 27 -10.82 12.37 18.73
CA CYS A 27 -10.99 10.93 18.93
C CYS A 27 -9.80 10.08 18.45
N GLN A 28 -8.86 10.65 17.69
CA GLN A 28 -7.78 9.91 17.03
C GLN A 28 -6.79 9.29 18.01
N ALA A 29 -6.61 9.90 19.18
CA ALA A 29 -5.72 9.38 20.20
C ALA A 29 -6.16 7.97 20.68
N PHE A 30 -5.17 7.12 20.91
CA PHE A 30 -5.36 5.78 21.46
C PHE A 30 -5.61 5.83 22.98
N THR A 31 -6.76 6.36 23.36
CA THR A 31 -7.22 6.54 24.74
C THR A 31 -8.72 6.30 24.86
N THR A 32 -9.20 6.00 26.06
CA THR A 32 -10.64 5.95 26.39
C THR A 32 -11.20 7.33 26.74
N ALA A 33 -10.34 8.33 26.98
CA ALA A 33 -10.72 9.71 27.27
C ALA A 33 -11.04 10.49 25.98
N LYS A 34 -12.09 10.06 25.27
CA LYS A 34 -12.55 10.68 24.03
C LYS A 34 -14.08 10.66 23.93
N PRO A 35 -14.69 11.64 23.22
CA PRO A 35 -16.14 11.78 23.18
C PRO A 35 -16.85 10.59 22.50
N ARG A 36 -16.16 9.92 21.56
CA ARG A 36 -16.66 8.71 20.87
C ARG A 36 -15.51 7.91 20.26
N CYS A 37 -15.85 6.79 19.61
CA CYS A 37 -14.92 6.09 18.73
C CYS A 37 -14.47 7.00 17.58
N ALA A 38 -13.19 6.92 17.23
CA ALA A 38 -12.68 7.54 16.01
C ALA A 38 -13.38 6.91 14.80
N ALA A 39 -13.80 7.75 13.88
CA ALA A 39 -14.19 7.34 12.54
C ALA A 39 -13.00 7.56 11.61
N SER A 40 -12.74 6.59 10.75
CA SER A 40 -11.81 6.73 9.63
C SER A 40 -12.53 6.30 8.36
N PHE A 41 -12.30 7.06 7.30
CA PHE A 41 -12.82 6.81 5.97
C PHE A 41 -11.73 7.23 4.98
N SER A 42 -11.45 6.39 4.00
CA SER A 42 -10.48 6.67 2.95
C SER A 42 -10.98 5.99 1.67
N PRO A 43 -11.64 6.73 0.75
CA PRO A 43 -11.94 6.18 -0.56
C PRO A 43 -10.62 5.84 -1.27
N ASP A 44 -10.62 4.77 -2.04
CA ASP A 44 -9.44 4.27 -2.73
C ASP A 44 -9.53 4.51 -4.26
N ASP A 45 -8.52 4.03 -4.98
CA ASP A 45 -8.46 4.11 -6.44
C ASP A 45 -9.67 3.45 -7.11
N HIS A 46 -10.19 2.35 -6.57
CA HIS A 46 -11.37 1.69 -7.15
C HIS A 46 -12.60 2.59 -7.08
N TRP A 47 -12.80 3.26 -5.95
CA TRP A 47 -13.85 4.27 -5.83
C TRP A 47 -13.66 5.40 -6.84
N LEU A 48 -12.44 5.92 -7.02
CA LEU A 48 -12.16 6.94 -8.04
C LEU A 48 -12.53 6.47 -9.44
N PHE A 49 -12.14 5.25 -9.80
CA PHE A 49 -12.36 4.68 -11.13
C PHE A 49 -13.84 4.56 -11.45
N GLU A 50 -14.63 4.04 -10.50
CA GLU A 50 -16.07 3.92 -10.66
C GLU A 50 -16.74 5.29 -10.65
N PHE A 51 -16.42 6.15 -9.69
CA PHE A 51 -17.11 7.41 -9.48
C PHE A 51 -16.89 8.40 -10.63
N PHE A 52 -15.67 8.48 -11.17
CA PHE A 52 -15.33 9.33 -12.31
C PHE A 52 -15.46 8.64 -13.67
N GLN A 53 -15.76 7.34 -13.69
CA GLN A 53 -15.77 6.51 -14.91
C GLN A 53 -14.43 6.67 -15.66
N VAL A 54 -13.33 6.46 -14.92
CA VAL A 54 -11.97 6.68 -15.43
C VAL A 54 -11.74 5.80 -16.67
N PRO A 55 -11.41 6.39 -17.83
CA PRO A 55 -11.36 5.66 -19.09
C PRO A 55 -10.09 4.79 -19.24
N SER A 56 -9.04 5.09 -18.48
CA SER A 56 -7.80 4.30 -18.49
C SER A 56 -7.15 4.30 -17.12
N THR A 57 -7.08 3.13 -16.50
CA THR A 57 -6.37 2.95 -15.22
C THR A 57 -4.86 2.97 -15.44
N VAL A 58 -4.39 2.51 -16.61
CA VAL A 58 -2.98 2.60 -16.98
C VAL A 58 -2.52 4.06 -17.02
N ARG A 59 -3.27 4.93 -17.71
CA ARG A 59 -2.96 6.36 -17.73
C ARG A 59 -2.97 6.97 -16.33
N TYR A 60 -3.92 6.60 -15.47
CA TYR A 60 -3.94 7.06 -14.07
C TYR A 60 -2.65 6.73 -13.32
N TYR A 61 -2.07 5.54 -13.53
CA TYR A 61 -0.83 5.16 -12.86
C TYR A 61 0.43 5.77 -13.48
N GLU A 62 0.47 5.95 -14.80
CA GLU A 62 1.67 6.37 -15.54
C GLU A 62 1.77 7.90 -15.77
N ASP A 63 0.65 8.61 -15.82
CA ASP A 63 0.59 10.06 -16.07
C ASP A 63 0.26 10.81 -14.77
N LYS A 64 1.31 11.28 -14.07
CA LYS A 64 1.18 12.04 -12.82
C LYS A 64 0.31 13.29 -12.98
N ALA A 65 0.41 14.02 -14.08
CA ALA A 65 -0.35 15.25 -14.26
C ALA A 65 -1.85 14.95 -14.37
N TYR A 66 -2.20 13.89 -15.10
CA TYR A 66 -3.58 13.39 -15.18
C TYR A 66 -4.10 12.91 -13.81
N ARG A 67 -3.29 12.15 -13.06
CA ARG A 67 -3.65 11.69 -11.71
C ARG A 67 -3.89 12.85 -10.74
N ASP A 68 -2.97 13.81 -10.67
CA ASP A 68 -3.09 14.98 -9.79
C ASP A 68 -4.32 15.83 -10.14
N GLU A 69 -4.68 15.93 -11.43
CA GLU A 69 -5.92 16.59 -11.87
C GLU A 69 -7.16 15.86 -11.39
N LEU A 70 -7.21 14.54 -11.58
CA LEU A 70 -8.32 13.73 -11.08
C LEU A 70 -8.46 13.82 -9.56
N HIS A 71 -7.35 13.84 -8.81
CA HIS A 71 -7.36 14.00 -7.36
C HIS A 71 -7.92 15.35 -6.93
N ARG A 72 -7.57 16.45 -7.62
CA ARG A 72 -8.16 17.78 -7.38
C ARG A 72 -9.67 17.78 -7.59
N ASP A 73 -10.13 17.16 -8.68
CA ASP A 73 -11.56 17.05 -8.97
C ASP A 73 -12.30 16.22 -7.91
N ALA A 74 -11.70 15.10 -7.47
CA ALA A 74 -12.23 14.26 -6.40
C ALA A 74 -12.30 15.00 -5.07
N ASN A 75 -11.22 15.66 -4.69
CA ASN A 75 -11.12 16.41 -3.43
C ASN A 75 -12.09 17.58 -3.38
N ALA A 76 -12.36 18.27 -4.50
CA ALA A 76 -13.38 19.31 -4.54
C ALA A 76 -14.77 18.76 -4.14
N ILE A 77 -15.09 17.55 -4.58
CA ILE A 77 -16.36 16.88 -4.27
C ILE A 77 -16.36 16.36 -2.83
N THR A 78 -15.31 15.67 -2.39
CA THR A 78 -15.26 15.14 -1.03
C THR A 78 -15.19 16.26 0.01
N GLN A 79 -14.51 17.36 -0.29
CA GLN A 79 -14.54 18.54 0.57
C GLN A 79 -15.95 19.12 0.68
N GLN A 80 -16.69 19.21 -0.43
CA GLN A 80 -18.04 19.75 -0.44
C GLN A 80 -19.05 18.87 0.32
N TYR A 81 -19.03 17.56 0.09
CA TYR A 81 -20.08 16.66 0.57
C TYR A 81 -19.72 15.86 1.80
N VAL A 82 -18.42 15.67 2.04
CA VAL A 82 -17.90 14.91 3.19
C VAL A 82 -17.14 15.83 4.13
N GLY A 83 -16.73 17.04 3.75
CA GLY A 83 -16.02 17.99 4.60
C GLY A 83 -14.51 17.76 4.69
N LYS A 84 -13.95 16.87 3.86
CA LYS A 84 -12.53 16.51 3.91
C LYS A 84 -11.98 16.11 2.54
N ILE A 85 -10.69 16.38 2.31
CA ILE A 85 -9.91 15.88 1.17
C ILE A 85 -9.26 14.53 1.51
N PHE A 86 -9.15 13.64 0.53
CA PHE A 86 -8.64 12.28 0.75
C PHE A 86 -7.47 11.89 -0.16
N PHE A 87 -7.30 12.58 -1.28
CA PHE A 87 -6.29 12.23 -2.27
C PHE A 87 -5.16 13.26 -2.31
N ASP A 88 -3.93 12.81 -2.53
CA ASP A 88 -2.77 13.71 -2.67
C ASP A 88 -2.81 14.43 -4.02
N GLU A 89 -2.88 15.76 -4.03
CA GLU A 89 -2.92 16.56 -5.28
C GLU A 89 -1.53 16.83 -5.88
N ASP A 90 -0.47 16.38 -5.20
CA ASP A 90 0.92 16.42 -5.67
C ASP A 90 1.57 15.06 -5.42
N THR A 91 1.12 14.05 -6.18
CA THR A 91 1.56 12.67 -6.01
C THR A 91 3.04 12.47 -6.33
N TRP A 92 3.64 11.40 -5.82
CA TRP A 92 4.99 11.01 -6.19
C TRP A 92 5.00 10.30 -7.54
N GLN A 93 6.03 10.53 -8.35
CA GLN A 93 6.22 9.80 -9.60
C GLN A 93 7.01 8.50 -9.39
N HIS A 94 7.96 8.53 -8.47
CA HIS A 94 8.80 7.40 -8.11
C HIS A 94 8.55 6.97 -6.67
N SER A 95 8.76 5.68 -6.40
CA SER A 95 8.64 5.11 -5.07
C SER A 95 9.88 4.29 -4.72
N PRO A 96 10.17 4.09 -3.42
CA PRO A 96 11.07 3.03 -2.99
C PRO A 96 10.60 1.68 -3.50
N LYS A 97 11.52 0.73 -3.62
CA LYS A 97 11.18 -0.66 -3.92
C LYS A 97 10.43 -1.28 -2.75
N ARG A 98 9.51 -2.18 -3.07
CA ARG A 98 8.77 -2.96 -2.08
C ARG A 98 9.45 -4.30 -1.82
N ILE A 99 9.07 -4.96 -0.74
CA ILE A 99 9.65 -6.25 -0.34
C ILE A 99 9.49 -7.32 -1.41
N GLU A 100 8.43 -7.29 -2.21
CA GLU A 100 8.20 -8.27 -3.28
C GLU A 100 9.18 -8.11 -4.45
N ASN A 101 9.64 -6.88 -4.70
CA ASN A 101 10.68 -6.63 -5.70
C ASN A 101 12.01 -7.30 -5.30
N LEU A 102 12.26 -7.53 -4.01
CA LEU A 102 13.48 -8.20 -3.54
C LEU A 102 13.56 -9.64 -4.07
N PHE A 103 12.40 -10.27 -4.22
CA PHE A 103 12.26 -11.62 -4.76
C PHE A 103 12.08 -11.62 -6.29
N GLY A 104 12.15 -10.45 -6.93
CA GLY A 104 12.06 -10.32 -8.40
C GLY A 104 10.66 -10.09 -8.95
N CYS A 105 9.67 -9.77 -8.11
CA CYS A 105 8.36 -9.36 -8.61
C CYS A 105 8.47 -8.01 -9.31
N GLU A 106 7.73 -7.85 -10.40
CA GLU A 106 7.57 -6.57 -11.10
C GLU A 106 6.09 -6.21 -11.18
N PHE A 107 5.81 -4.91 -11.26
CA PHE A 107 4.44 -4.43 -11.45
C PHE A 107 3.99 -4.63 -12.89
N ALA A 108 2.78 -5.16 -13.06
CA ALA A 108 2.04 -5.15 -14.31
C ALA A 108 0.85 -4.20 -14.18
N TYR A 109 0.69 -3.35 -15.20
CA TYR A 109 -0.40 -2.40 -15.31
C TYR A 109 -1.36 -2.87 -16.42
N HIS A 110 -2.62 -3.03 -16.06
CA HIS A 110 -3.67 -3.52 -16.95
C HIS A 110 -4.90 -2.62 -16.83
N GLU A 111 -5.58 -2.43 -17.95
CA GLU A 111 -6.81 -1.63 -17.97
C GLU A 111 -7.90 -2.24 -17.11
N GLY A 112 -8.61 -1.38 -16.37
CA GLY A 112 -9.66 -1.80 -15.44
C GLY A 112 -9.14 -2.49 -14.19
N SER A 113 -7.85 -2.36 -13.87
CA SER A 113 -7.23 -2.96 -12.68
C SER A 113 -6.26 -2.02 -11.98
N THR A 114 -5.99 -2.33 -10.71
CA THR A 114 -4.88 -1.77 -9.94
C THR A 114 -3.57 -2.47 -10.34
N PRO A 115 -2.38 -1.96 -9.97
CA PRO A 115 -1.12 -2.57 -10.35
C PRO A 115 -0.92 -3.89 -9.62
N TRP A 116 -0.60 -4.95 -10.37
CA TRP A 116 -0.37 -6.28 -9.82
C TRP A 116 1.12 -6.59 -9.76
N LEU A 117 1.56 -7.20 -8.66
CA LEU A 117 2.88 -7.81 -8.61
C LEU A 117 2.80 -9.20 -9.24
N MET A 118 3.62 -9.43 -10.27
CA MET A 118 3.61 -10.69 -11.01
C MET A 118 4.42 -11.76 -10.29
N PRO A 119 3.88 -12.99 -10.14
CA PRO A 119 4.62 -14.11 -9.58
C PRO A 119 5.89 -14.41 -10.36
N VAL A 120 6.94 -14.81 -9.65
CA VAL A 120 8.31 -14.81 -10.18
C VAL A 120 8.71 -16.11 -10.87
N THR A 121 8.15 -17.23 -10.45
CA THR A 121 8.39 -18.55 -11.04
C THR A 121 7.36 -19.57 -10.57
N ASP A 122 7.24 -20.68 -11.29
CA ASP A 122 6.57 -21.92 -10.88
C ASP A 122 7.54 -23.12 -10.80
N ASP A 123 8.85 -22.86 -10.77
CA ASP A 123 9.93 -23.83 -10.59
C ASP A 123 10.59 -23.67 -9.19
N PRO A 124 10.56 -24.70 -8.31
CA PRO A 124 11.17 -24.61 -6.98
C PRO A 124 12.70 -24.45 -7.01
N ASP A 125 13.39 -24.99 -8.03
CA ASP A 125 14.85 -24.86 -8.16
C ASP A 125 15.24 -23.44 -8.61
N GLU A 126 14.40 -22.81 -9.44
CA GLU A 126 14.52 -21.39 -9.74
C GLU A 126 14.24 -20.53 -8.51
N PHE A 127 13.21 -20.88 -7.74
CA PHE A 127 12.87 -20.13 -6.54
C PHE A 127 13.98 -20.18 -5.49
N ALA A 128 14.64 -21.33 -5.30
CA ALA A 128 15.82 -21.42 -4.45
C ALA A 128 16.94 -20.43 -4.86
N ARG A 129 17.20 -20.30 -6.18
CA ARG A 129 18.16 -19.32 -6.72
C ARG A 129 17.69 -17.87 -6.53
N ILE A 130 16.39 -17.62 -6.57
CA ILE A 130 15.80 -16.31 -6.25
C ILE A 130 16.08 -15.96 -4.78
N LEU A 131 15.88 -16.91 -3.85
CA LEU A 131 16.18 -16.70 -2.43
C LEU A 131 17.67 -16.43 -2.21
N ASP A 132 18.58 -17.15 -2.89
CA ASP A 132 20.02 -16.90 -2.81
C ASP A 132 20.38 -15.46 -3.22
N ARG A 133 19.76 -14.96 -4.29
CA ARG A 133 19.97 -13.56 -4.74
C ARG A 133 19.39 -12.57 -3.74
N ALA A 134 18.18 -12.80 -3.24
CA ALA A 134 17.54 -11.92 -2.27
C ALA A 134 18.33 -11.83 -0.96
N GLU A 135 18.94 -12.93 -0.52
CA GLU A 135 19.79 -12.99 0.67
C GLU A 135 21.06 -12.14 0.49
N ALA A 136 21.71 -12.24 -0.68
CA ALA A 136 22.95 -11.54 -1.00
C ALA A 136 22.78 -10.02 -1.28
N ILE A 137 21.55 -9.54 -1.49
CA ILE A 137 21.28 -8.11 -1.73
C ILE A 137 21.53 -7.30 -0.46
N ASP A 138 22.37 -6.27 -0.59
CA ASP A 138 22.45 -5.16 0.36
C ASP A 138 21.20 -4.28 0.22
N LEU A 139 20.31 -4.37 1.21
CA LEU A 139 19.03 -3.67 1.18
C LEU A 139 19.20 -2.15 1.18
N ALA A 140 20.22 -1.61 1.84
CA ALA A 140 20.36 -0.16 2.01
C ALA A 140 20.63 0.55 0.68
N SER A 141 21.47 -0.04 -0.18
CA SER A 141 21.72 0.47 -1.52
C SER A 141 20.64 0.07 -2.54
N TRP A 142 19.90 -1.01 -2.30
CA TRP A 142 18.91 -1.52 -3.24
C TRP A 142 17.52 -0.87 -3.16
N VAL A 143 17.08 -0.48 -1.96
CA VAL A 143 15.68 -0.06 -1.69
C VAL A 143 15.30 1.26 -2.36
N PHE A 144 16.25 2.19 -2.55
CA PHE A 144 15.96 3.51 -3.08
C PHE A 144 16.48 3.65 -4.52
N PRO A 145 15.59 3.62 -5.53
CA PRO A 145 15.99 3.93 -6.91
C PRO A 145 16.54 5.35 -7.03
N ASP A 146 17.52 5.56 -7.90
CA ASP A 146 18.12 6.89 -8.15
C ASP A 146 17.07 7.94 -8.54
N ALA A 147 16.07 7.56 -9.33
CA ALA A 147 14.98 8.43 -9.73
C ALA A 147 14.13 8.89 -8.53
N PHE A 148 13.90 8.01 -7.56
CA PHE A 148 13.21 8.36 -6.31
C PHE A 148 14.06 9.30 -5.45
N LEU A 149 15.36 9.05 -5.31
CA LEU A 149 16.26 9.93 -4.56
C LEU A 149 16.34 11.32 -5.19
N ALA A 150 16.41 11.41 -6.52
CA ALA A 150 16.41 12.68 -7.24
C ALA A 150 15.10 13.45 -7.04
N GLU A 151 13.94 12.77 -7.12
CA GLU A 151 12.64 13.38 -6.81
C GLU A 151 12.57 13.84 -5.35
N TRP A 152 13.01 13.01 -4.41
CA TRP A 152 13.04 13.32 -2.98
C TRP A 152 13.83 14.59 -2.68
N GLU A 153 15.06 14.69 -3.20
CA GLU A 153 15.88 15.88 -3.05
C GLU A 153 15.25 17.12 -3.68
N SER A 154 14.69 16.99 -4.89
CA SER A 154 14.02 18.08 -5.59
C SER A 154 12.84 18.63 -4.78
N ARG A 155 11.99 17.74 -4.27
CA ARG A 155 10.82 18.08 -3.43
C ARG A 155 11.25 18.70 -2.10
N ALA A 156 12.27 18.15 -1.44
CA ALA A 156 12.82 18.70 -0.20
C ALA A 156 13.38 20.13 -0.40
N ARG A 157 14.13 20.38 -1.49
CA ARG A 157 14.64 21.73 -1.82
C ARG A 157 13.51 22.71 -2.13
N ALA A 158 12.41 22.23 -2.68
CA ALA A 158 11.20 23.01 -2.92
C ALA A 158 10.34 23.23 -1.65
N GLY A 159 10.76 22.72 -0.49
CA GLY A 159 10.04 22.87 0.77
C GLY A 159 8.71 22.10 0.82
N LYS A 160 8.57 21.05 0.00
CA LYS A 160 7.37 20.22 -0.02
C LYS A 160 7.27 19.35 1.23
N ALA A 161 6.04 19.02 1.61
CA ALA A 161 5.82 18.01 2.65
C ALA A 161 6.36 16.65 2.18
N MET A 162 7.14 16.00 3.05
CA MET A 162 7.77 14.72 2.77
C MET A 162 6.99 13.60 3.49
N PRO A 163 6.70 12.48 2.81
CA PRO A 163 5.96 11.39 3.43
C PRO A 163 6.82 10.68 4.46
N GLN A 164 6.17 10.23 5.55
CA GLN A 164 6.76 9.26 6.46
C GLN A 164 6.69 7.88 5.82
N LEU A 165 7.83 7.22 5.65
CA LEU A 165 7.94 5.89 5.07
C LEU A 165 7.98 4.81 6.16
N GLY A 166 7.75 3.55 5.77
CA GLY A 166 7.80 2.40 6.68
C GLY A 166 6.70 2.42 7.75
N THR A 167 5.51 2.90 7.39
CA THR A 167 4.32 2.95 8.25
C THR A 167 3.60 1.60 8.37
N GLY A 168 3.90 0.65 7.47
CA GLY A 168 3.26 -0.65 7.41
C GLY A 168 3.73 -1.49 6.24
N SER A 169 3.19 -2.70 6.12
CA SER A 169 3.44 -3.60 5.01
C SER A 169 2.23 -4.51 4.78
N ARG A 170 2.17 -5.12 3.60
CA ARG A 170 1.37 -6.34 3.45
C ARG A 170 1.93 -7.43 4.37
N GLY A 171 1.06 -8.34 4.78
CA GLY A 171 1.43 -9.45 5.63
C GLY A 171 2.15 -10.58 4.89
N PRO A 172 2.79 -11.50 5.63
CA PRO A 172 3.58 -12.58 5.05
C PRO A 172 2.79 -13.46 4.07
N ALA A 173 1.56 -13.88 4.40
CA ALA A 173 0.77 -14.72 3.51
C ALA A 173 0.44 -14.00 2.19
N THR A 174 0.09 -12.71 2.25
CA THR A 174 -0.14 -11.88 1.06
C THR A 174 1.12 -11.66 0.23
N ILE A 175 2.27 -11.47 0.87
CA ILE A 175 3.54 -11.33 0.15
C ILE A 175 3.93 -12.65 -0.52
N ILE A 176 3.88 -13.76 0.22
CA ILE A 176 4.18 -15.10 -0.28
C ILE A 176 3.34 -15.41 -1.52
N THR A 177 2.04 -15.13 -1.45
CA THR A 177 1.08 -15.36 -2.55
C THR A 177 1.07 -14.28 -3.63
N SER A 178 1.95 -13.27 -3.52
CA SER A 178 2.28 -12.36 -4.62
C SER A 178 3.58 -12.76 -5.32
N VAL A 179 4.57 -13.23 -4.54
CA VAL A 179 5.83 -13.74 -5.07
C VAL A 179 5.61 -15.05 -5.82
N LEU A 180 4.76 -15.92 -5.27
CA LEU A 180 4.33 -17.16 -5.90
C LEU A 180 2.83 -17.11 -6.15
N LYS A 181 2.34 -17.83 -7.16
CA LYS A 181 0.91 -18.04 -7.33
C LYS A 181 0.34 -18.69 -6.05
N PRO A 182 -0.88 -18.35 -5.59
CA PRO A 182 -1.44 -18.92 -4.38
C PRO A 182 -1.42 -20.46 -4.34
N GLU A 183 -1.75 -21.10 -5.46
CA GLU A 183 -1.76 -22.55 -5.59
C GLU A 183 -0.34 -23.13 -5.47
N SER A 184 0.64 -22.50 -6.14
CA SER A 184 2.06 -22.90 -6.05
C SER A 184 2.57 -22.77 -4.61
N ALA A 185 2.29 -21.66 -3.93
CA ALA A 185 2.68 -21.45 -2.55
C ALA A 185 2.11 -22.55 -1.62
N ILE A 186 0.82 -22.85 -1.73
CA ILE A 186 0.16 -23.86 -0.91
C ILE A 186 0.70 -25.26 -1.19
N PHE A 187 0.88 -25.64 -2.46
CA PHE A 187 1.46 -26.95 -2.79
C PHE A 187 2.91 -27.06 -2.31
N TRP A 188 3.71 -26.02 -2.45
CA TRP A 188 5.11 -26.05 -2.01
C TRP A 188 5.26 -26.05 -0.50
N MET A 189 4.31 -25.50 0.27
CA MET A 189 4.31 -25.66 1.73
C MET A 189 4.16 -27.12 2.15
N LEU A 190 3.58 -27.98 1.30
CA LEU A 190 3.41 -29.40 1.54
C LEU A 190 4.55 -30.23 0.93
N ASP A 191 4.92 -29.94 -0.31
CA ASP A 191 5.87 -30.73 -1.09
C ASP A 191 7.33 -30.31 -0.89
N HIS A 192 7.55 -29.02 -0.58
CA HIS A 192 8.88 -28.40 -0.40
C HIS A 192 8.93 -27.56 0.91
N PRO A 193 8.59 -28.12 2.08
CA PRO A 193 8.42 -27.36 3.32
C PRO A 193 9.72 -26.65 3.77
N GLU A 194 10.89 -27.24 3.53
CA GLU A 194 12.18 -26.62 3.87
C GLU A 194 12.45 -25.36 3.04
N LEU A 195 12.09 -25.38 1.75
CA LEU A 195 12.23 -24.23 0.86
C LEU A 195 11.28 -23.09 1.28
N MET A 196 10.03 -23.44 1.61
CA MET A 196 9.05 -22.46 2.09
C MET A 196 9.41 -21.91 3.48
N ALA A 197 9.98 -22.73 4.37
CA ALA A 197 10.47 -22.27 5.67
C ALA A 197 11.64 -21.28 5.51
N ARG A 198 12.56 -21.57 4.57
CA ARG A 198 13.63 -20.63 4.20
C ARG A 198 13.05 -19.32 3.66
N PHE A 199 12.04 -19.39 2.81
CA PHE A 199 11.38 -18.19 2.29
C PHE A 199 10.71 -17.37 3.39
N SER A 200 9.89 -17.97 4.25
CA SER A 200 9.24 -17.28 5.38
C SER A 200 10.26 -16.64 6.32
N ALA A 201 11.36 -17.33 6.64
CA ALA A 201 12.42 -16.79 7.50
C ALA A 201 13.12 -15.58 6.86
N LEU A 202 13.53 -15.70 5.59
CA LEU A 202 14.17 -14.61 4.85
C LEU A 202 13.22 -13.42 4.67
N LEU A 203 11.94 -13.68 4.38
CA LEU A 203 10.92 -12.65 4.28
C LEU A 203 10.75 -11.89 5.59
N ALA A 204 10.66 -12.58 6.73
CA ALA A 204 10.54 -11.95 8.03
C ALA A 204 11.73 -11.03 8.33
N GLU A 205 12.96 -11.52 8.11
CA GLU A 205 14.19 -10.73 8.30
C GLU A 205 14.20 -9.48 7.40
N LYS A 206 14.02 -9.67 6.10
CA LYS A 206 14.14 -8.59 5.11
C LYS A 206 12.98 -7.60 5.20
N MET A 207 11.77 -8.03 5.57
CA MET A 207 10.63 -7.14 5.79
C MET A 207 10.87 -6.19 6.98
N VAL A 208 11.41 -6.70 8.09
CA VAL A 208 11.78 -5.85 9.24
C VAL A 208 12.88 -4.88 8.84
N ALA A 209 13.96 -5.38 8.23
CA ALA A 209 15.09 -4.56 7.80
C ALA A 209 14.67 -3.45 6.82
N LEU A 210 13.85 -3.79 5.82
CA LEU A 210 13.31 -2.84 4.84
C LEU A 210 12.51 -1.72 5.52
N ASN A 211 11.59 -2.08 6.42
CA ASN A 211 10.77 -1.08 7.11
C ASN A 211 11.61 -0.20 8.03
N THR A 212 12.61 -0.75 8.73
CA THR A 212 13.53 0.05 9.54
C THR A 212 14.34 1.03 8.68
N LEU A 213 14.83 0.60 7.51
CA LEU A 213 15.54 1.48 6.57
C LEU A 213 14.65 2.60 6.05
N LEU A 214 13.42 2.29 5.65
CA LEU A 214 12.44 3.26 5.19
C LEU A 214 12.14 4.32 6.26
N ARG A 215 11.90 3.88 7.51
CA ARG A 215 11.63 4.78 8.63
C ARG A 215 12.83 5.67 8.94
N ALA A 216 14.04 5.11 8.95
CA ALA A 216 15.26 5.87 9.18
C ALA A 216 15.50 6.93 8.08
N PHE A 217 15.25 6.57 6.82
CA PHE A 217 15.40 7.47 5.69
C PHE A 217 14.46 8.67 5.75
N SER A 218 13.20 8.46 6.14
CA SER A 218 12.20 9.53 6.22
C SER A 218 12.07 10.18 7.61
N ASP A 219 12.99 9.90 8.53
CA ASP A 219 12.94 10.36 9.93
C ASP A 219 11.61 10.05 10.65
N ASN A 220 11.04 8.87 10.39
CA ASN A 220 9.73 8.47 10.92
C ASN A 220 9.82 7.83 12.31
N HIS A 221 9.46 8.60 13.34
CA HIS A 221 9.42 8.17 14.75
C HIS A 221 8.01 7.84 15.26
N GLU A 222 6.98 7.84 14.40
CA GLU A 222 5.60 7.65 14.84
C GLU A 222 5.36 6.27 15.46
N PRO A 223 4.67 6.19 16.62
CA PRO A 223 4.32 4.91 17.20
C PRO A 223 3.26 4.19 16.33
N GLY A 224 3.42 2.88 16.18
CA GLY A 224 2.50 2.05 15.40
C GLY A 224 3.05 1.64 14.04
N TRP A 225 2.57 0.48 13.57
CA TRP A 225 2.90 -0.10 12.29
C TRP A 225 1.75 -1.04 11.90
N TRP A 226 1.20 -0.88 10.70
CA TRP A 226 0.08 -1.69 10.25
C TRP A 226 0.54 -2.87 9.39
N ILE A 227 -0.25 -3.95 9.42
CA ILE A 227 -0.04 -5.13 8.58
C ILE A 227 -1.37 -5.55 7.94
N THR A 228 -1.37 -5.75 6.62
CA THR A 228 -2.54 -6.24 5.88
C THR A 228 -2.25 -7.61 5.26
N ASP A 229 -2.69 -8.67 5.93
CA ASP A 229 -2.45 -10.05 5.50
C ASP A 229 -3.65 -10.68 4.82
N ASP A 230 -4.23 -9.99 3.84
CA ASP A 230 -5.50 -10.36 3.18
C ASP A 230 -5.57 -11.82 2.71
N ASN A 231 -4.49 -12.36 2.15
CA ASN A 231 -4.46 -13.73 1.63
C ASN A 231 -4.23 -14.80 2.70
N CYS A 232 -4.10 -14.44 3.99
CA CYS A 232 -4.10 -15.40 5.09
C CYS A 232 -5.36 -16.29 5.09
N ALA A 233 -6.48 -15.79 4.56
CA ALA A 233 -7.72 -16.54 4.44
C ALA A 233 -7.62 -17.75 3.50
N LEU A 234 -6.62 -17.80 2.63
CA LEU A 234 -6.35 -18.94 1.74
C LEU A 234 -5.68 -20.10 2.50
N PHE A 235 -5.16 -19.85 3.70
CA PHE A 235 -4.35 -20.79 4.45
C PHE A 235 -5.23 -21.47 5.50
N ASN A 236 -5.07 -22.78 5.66
CA ASN A 236 -5.64 -23.44 6.82
C ASN A 236 -4.85 -23.03 8.09
N ARG A 237 -5.44 -23.28 9.26
CA ARG A 237 -4.85 -22.89 10.55
C ARG A 237 -3.43 -23.42 10.78
N ALA A 238 -3.10 -24.62 10.28
CA ALA A 238 -1.77 -25.20 10.47
C ALA A 238 -0.74 -24.48 9.61
N LEU A 239 -1.05 -24.28 8.32
CA LEU A 239 -0.17 -23.55 7.40
C LEU A 239 0.05 -22.11 7.85
N TYR A 240 -1.01 -21.38 8.22
CA TYR A 240 -0.90 -19.98 8.68
C TYR A 240 -0.13 -19.83 10.01
N ARG A 241 -0.07 -20.89 10.82
CA ARG A 241 0.74 -20.86 12.05
C ARG A 241 2.21 -21.11 11.76
N GLU A 242 2.51 -21.96 10.78
CA GLU A 242 3.87 -22.42 10.48
C GLU A 242 4.62 -21.43 9.59
N PHE A 243 3.98 -20.92 8.54
CA PHE A 243 4.58 -20.10 7.48
C PHE A 243 4.12 -18.64 7.52
#